data_AF-A0A5B0KPF5-F1
#
_entry.id   AF-A0A5B0KPF5-F1
#
_cell.length_a   1.000
_cell.length_b   1.000
_cell.length_c   1.000
_cell.angle_alpha   90.00
_cell.angle_beta   90.00
_cell.angle_gamma   90.00
#
_symmetry.space_group_name_H-M   'P 1'
#
loop_
_entity.id
_entity.type
_entity.pdbx_description
1 polymer ?
#
loop_
_entity_poly.entity_id
_entity_poly.type
_entity_poly.pdbx_seq_one_letter_code
_entity_poly.pdbx_strand_id
1 'polypeptide(L)'
;MAAHVAQLCETHGIVVEEHSRGGRAFRRERRMKIRPVKSAASYAVALHEVGHILGRRQSQTRLCSEAAAWMWAREHALVWSPVMEQKQRASLASYLRWATHRSKHVSLPKPEDPFWTLLGQAAPEESA
;
A
#
# COMPACT_ATOMS: atom_id res chain seq x y z
N MET A 1 -2.74 -14.03 11.37
CA MET A 1 -2.59 -12.68 10.80
C MET A 1 -1.63 -11.81 11.63
N ALA A 2 -1.94 -11.46 12.88
CA ALA A 2 -1.05 -10.63 13.71
C ALA A 2 0.35 -11.23 13.91
N ALA A 3 0.44 -12.51 14.28
CA ALA A 3 1.71 -13.23 14.42
C ALA A 3 2.55 -13.23 13.14
N HIS A 4 1.91 -13.30 11.98
CA HIS A 4 2.61 -13.26 10.70
C HIS A 4 3.22 -11.88 10.42
N VAL A 5 2.50 -10.79 10.71
CA VAL A 5 3.08 -9.43 10.61
C VAL A 5 4.24 -9.27 11.58
N ALA A 6 4.10 -9.74 12.82
CA ALA A 6 5.16 -9.69 13.82
C ALA A 6 6.41 -10.45 13.34
N GLN A 7 6.24 -11.66 12.81
CA GLN A 7 7.33 -12.47 12.25
C GLN A 7 8.03 -11.77 11.09
N LEU A 8 7.28 -11.18 10.15
CA LEU A 8 7.86 -10.40 9.05
C LEU A 8 8.67 -9.22 9.57
N CYS A 9 8.12 -8.46 10.52
CA CYS A 9 8.82 -7.32 11.09
C CYS A 9 10.10 -7.74 11.83
N GLU A 10 10.04 -8.79 12.63
CA GLU A 10 11.21 -9.33 13.33
C GLU A 10 12.29 -9.79 12.35
N THR A 11 11.92 -10.61 11.37
CA THR A 11 12.84 -11.15 10.35
C THR A 11 13.58 -10.05 9.59
N HIS A 12 12.90 -8.93 9.32
CA HIS A 12 13.45 -7.83 8.54
C HIS A 12 13.99 -6.66 9.38
N GLY A 13 13.98 -6.78 10.71
CA GLY A 13 14.43 -5.73 11.62
C GLY A 13 13.60 -4.46 11.52
N ILE A 14 12.27 -4.59 11.44
CA ILE A 14 11.31 -3.50 11.39
C ILE A 14 10.75 -3.23 12.78
N VAL A 15 10.92 -2.01 13.27
CA VAL A 15 10.35 -1.57 14.55
C VAL A 15 8.88 -1.19 14.36
N VAL A 16 8.00 -1.75 15.20
CA VAL A 16 6.56 -1.49 15.16
C VAL A 16 6.14 -0.66 16.36
N GLU A 17 5.47 0.47 16.10
CA GLU A 17 4.84 1.31 17.10
C GLU A 17 3.31 1.23 16.97
N GLU A 18 2.61 1.20 18.11
CA GLU A 18 1.16 1.27 18.10
C GLU A 18 0.66 2.66 17.68
N HIS A 19 -0.42 2.69 16.90
CA HIS A 19 -1.04 3.93 16.48
C HIS A 19 -2.55 3.81 16.37
N SER A 20 -3.27 4.85 16.76
CA SER A 20 -4.74 4.85 16.77
C SER A 20 -5.37 5.22 15.42
N ARG A 21 -4.60 5.78 14.47
CA ARG A 21 -5.10 6.29 13.18
C ARG A 21 -4.34 5.80 11.94
N GLY A 22 -4.86 4.80 11.25
CA GLY A 22 -4.29 4.31 9.99
C GLY A 22 -2.95 3.60 10.18
N GLY A 23 -2.14 3.58 9.13
CA GLY A 23 -0.77 3.10 9.12
C GLY A 23 0.20 4.19 8.63
N ARG A 24 1.48 4.09 9.00
CA ARG A 24 2.55 4.92 8.45
C ARG A 24 3.89 4.21 8.50
N ALA A 25 4.56 4.10 7.36
CA ALA A 25 5.91 3.57 7.25
C ALA A 25 6.99 4.65 7.18
N PHE A 26 8.16 4.34 7.75
CA PHE A 26 9.38 5.13 7.73
C PHE A 26 10.52 4.24 7.22
N ARG A 27 10.68 4.21 5.88
CA ARG A 27 11.56 3.26 5.20
C ARG A 27 13.03 3.33 5.64
N ARG A 28 13.58 4.55 5.81
CA ARG A 28 14.99 4.74 6.20
C ARG A 28 15.27 4.27 7.62
N GLU A 29 14.33 4.50 8.52
CA GLU A 29 14.44 4.07 9.92
C GLU A 29 14.01 2.61 10.14
N ARG A 30 13.57 1.90 9.09
CA ARG A 30 12.94 0.57 9.19
C ARG A 30 11.92 0.51 10.31
N ARG A 31 10.95 1.43 10.25
CA ARG A 31 9.99 1.60 11.32
C ARG A 31 8.60 1.83 10.76
N MET A 32 7.58 1.37 11.45
CA MET A 32 6.20 1.60 11.06
C MET A 32 5.28 1.80 12.26
N LYS A 33 4.21 2.55 12.02
CA LYS A 33 3.10 2.77 12.92
C LYS A 33 1.88 2.07 12.37
N ILE A 34 1.26 1.19 13.15
CA ILE A 34 0.02 0.52 12.74
C ILE A 34 -0.97 0.40 13.88
N ARG A 35 -2.24 0.27 13.52
CA ARG A 35 -3.26 -0.25 14.42
C ARG A 35 -3.00 -1.74 14.71
N PRO A 36 -3.42 -2.24 15.88
CA PRO A 36 -3.42 -3.67 16.16
C PRO A 36 -4.15 -4.46 15.05
N VAL A 37 -3.55 -5.57 14.63
CA VAL A 37 -4.09 -6.44 13.58
C VAL A 37 -5.20 -7.32 14.16
N LYS A 38 -6.44 -6.85 14.07
CA LYS A 38 -7.64 -7.51 14.62
C LYS A 38 -8.63 -8.00 13.56
N SER A 39 -8.40 -7.67 12.29
CA SER A 39 -9.26 -8.02 11.15
C SER A 39 -8.46 -8.14 9.86
N ALA A 40 -9.05 -8.76 8.83
CA ALA A 40 -8.46 -8.85 7.50
C ALA A 40 -8.10 -7.46 6.93
N ALA A 41 -8.94 -6.44 7.14
CA ALA A 41 -8.66 -5.07 6.70
C ALA A 41 -7.45 -4.46 7.44
N SER A 42 -7.34 -4.62 8.76
CA SER A 42 -6.17 -4.14 9.52
C SER A 42 -4.90 -4.90 9.17
N TYR A 43 -5.03 -6.19 8.82
CA TYR A 43 -3.93 -7.02 8.34
C TYR A 43 -3.42 -6.56 6.98
N ALA A 44 -4.32 -6.30 6.03
CA ALA A 44 -3.97 -5.73 4.72
C ALA A 44 -3.23 -4.39 4.85
N VAL A 45 -3.70 -3.49 5.73
CA VAL A 45 -3.00 -2.23 5.99
C VAL A 45 -1.62 -2.46 6.60
N ALA A 46 -1.49 -3.38 7.55
CA ALA A 46 -0.18 -3.68 8.14
C ALA A 46 0.81 -4.23 7.09
N LEU A 47 0.38 -5.14 6.22
CA LEU A 47 1.22 -5.63 5.12
C LEU A 47 1.58 -4.53 4.12
N HIS A 48 0.66 -3.60 3.85
CA HIS A 48 0.92 -2.44 2.99
C HIS A 48 2.02 -1.54 3.58
N GLU A 49 2.01 -1.27 4.89
CA GLU A 49 3.08 -0.51 5.53
C GLU A 49 4.43 -1.26 5.50
N VAL A 50 4.43 -2.59 5.65
CA VAL A 50 5.65 -3.40 5.42
C VAL A 50 6.10 -3.28 3.97
N GLY A 51 5.17 -3.29 3.01
CA GLY A 51 5.43 -3.08 1.59
C GLY A 51 6.05 -1.72 1.29
N HIS A 52 5.76 -0.67 2.06
CA HIS A 52 6.46 0.61 1.94
C HIS A 52 7.93 0.55 2.39
N ILE A 53 8.28 -0.39 3.27
CA ILE A 53 9.66 -0.57 3.75
C ILE A 53 10.44 -1.48 2.80
N LEU A 54 9.87 -2.65 2.48
CA LEU A 54 10.54 -3.75 1.78
C LEU A 54 10.23 -3.80 0.28
N GLY A 55 9.12 -3.23 -0.14
CA GLY A 55 8.67 -3.23 -1.52
C GLY A 55 9.59 -2.45 -2.45
N ARG A 56 9.52 -2.79 -3.73
CA ARG A 56 10.23 -2.09 -4.80
C ARG A 56 9.53 -0.77 -5.13
N ARG A 57 10.15 0.06 -5.97
CA ARG A 57 9.56 1.28 -6.56
C ARG A 57 9.15 2.37 -5.56
N GLN A 58 9.67 2.34 -4.33
CA GLN A 58 9.35 3.34 -3.30
C GLN A 58 9.98 4.72 -3.53
N SER A 59 10.85 4.86 -4.54
CA SER A 59 11.40 6.13 -5.02
C SER A 59 10.63 6.72 -6.20
N GLN A 60 9.57 6.06 -6.68
CA GLN A 60 8.75 6.56 -7.78
C GLN A 60 7.70 7.58 -7.29
N THR A 61 6.79 7.98 -8.18
CA THR A 61 5.68 8.87 -7.83
C THR A 61 4.83 8.26 -6.70
N ARG A 62 4.12 9.12 -5.97
CA ARG A 62 3.27 8.70 -4.85
C ARG A 62 2.35 7.55 -5.26
N LEU A 63 1.63 7.67 -6.36
CA LEU A 63 0.68 6.65 -6.83
C LEU A 63 1.38 5.32 -7.17
N CYS A 64 2.52 5.35 -7.87
CA CYS A 64 3.30 4.15 -8.15
C CYS A 64 3.84 3.48 -6.88
N SER A 65 4.29 4.28 -5.89
CA SER A 65 4.80 3.74 -4.62
C SER A 65 3.71 3.07 -3.79
N GLU A 66 2.50 3.64 -3.77
CA GLU A 66 1.32 3.08 -3.10
C GLU A 66 0.91 1.76 -3.77
N ALA A 67 0.83 1.72 -5.11
CA ALA A 67 0.55 0.48 -5.84
C ALA A 67 1.60 -0.60 -5.55
N ALA A 68 2.89 -0.27 -5.61
CA ALA A 68 3.96 -1.24 -5.36
C ALA A 68 3.92 -1.78 -3.92
N ALA A 69 3.55 -0.96 -2.93
CA ALA A 69 3.36 -1.41 -1.55
C ALA A 69 2.16 -2.37 -1.42
N TRP A 70 1.05 -2.09 -2.11
CA TRP A 70 -0.09 -3.00 -2.16
C TRP A 70 0.21 -4.31 -2.92
N MET A 71 1.01 -4.27 -3.99
CA MET A 71 1.47 -5.49 -4.68
C MET A 71 2.28 -6.37 -3.73
N TRP A 72 3.27 -5.78 -3.05
CA TRP A 72 4.07 -6.50 -2.08
C TRP A 72 3.18 -7.14 -1.00
N ALA A 73 2.20 -6.38 -0.50
CA ALA A 73 1.25 -6.87 0.49
C ALA A 73 0.42 -8.07 -0.03
N ARG A 74 -0.01 -8.06 -1.29
CA ARG A 74 -0.73 -9.18 -1.91
C ARG A 74 0.14 -10.43 -2.03
N GLU A 75 1.38 -10.26 -2.48
CA GLU A 75 2.34 -11.36 -2.69
C GLU A 75 2.70 -12.07 -1.38
N HIS A 76 2.78 -11.33 -0.28
CA HIS A 76 3.21 -11.86 1.02
C HIS A 76 2.03 -12.18 1.95
N ALA A 77 0.79 -11.91 1.55
CA ALA A 77 -0.35 -12.23 2.38
C ALA A 77 -0.56 -13.75 2.45
N LEU A 78 -0.67 -14.30 3.67
CA LEU A 78 -1.14 -15.68 3.88
C LEU A 78 -2.45 -16.00 3.13
N VAL A 79 -3.35 -15.02 3.04
CA VAL A 79 -4.58 -15.08 2.26
C VAL A 79 -4.93 -13.67 1.82
N TRP A 80 -5.43 -13.51 0.60
CA TRP A 80 -5.95 -12.24 0.09
C TRP A 80 -7.46 -12.30 -0.05
N SER A 81 -8.19 -11.82 0.96
CA SER A 81 -9.66 -11.91 1.00
C SER A 81 -10.34 -10.75 0.25
N PRO A 82 -11.63 -10.89 -0.12
CA PRO A 82 -12.39 -9.80 -0.75
C PRO A 82 -12.41 -8.50 0.09
N VAL A 83 -12.41 -8.60 1.42
CA VAL A 83 -12.34 -7.43 2.32
C VAL A 83 -11.00 -6.70 2.19
N MET A 84 -9.91 -7.44 2.01
CA MET A 84 -8.57 -6.87 1.81
C MET A 84 -8.47 -6.20 0.44
N GLU A 85 -9.03 -6.83 -0.59
CA GLU A 85 -9.11 -6.25 -1.93
C GLU A 85 -9.94 -4.95 -1.94
N GLN A 86 -11.12 -4.95 -1.31
CA GLN A 86 -11.94 -3.74 -1.18
C GLN A 86 -11.16 -2.63 -0.46
N LYS A 87 -10.42 -2.97 0.60
CA LYS A 87 -9.61 -2.01 1.35
C LYS A 87 -8.48 -1.41 0.50
N GLN A 88 -7.78 -2.23 -0.29
CA GLN A 88 -6.77 -1.78 -1.24
C GLN A 88 -7.38 -0.81 -2.26
N ARG A 89 -8.46 -1.21 -2.95
CA ARG A 89 -9.13 -0.40 -3.97
C ARG A 89 -9.58 0.94 -3.40
N ALA A 90 -10.20 0.94 -2.21
CA ALA A 90 -10.63 2.17 -1.53
C ALA A 90 -9.45 3.10 -1.20
N SER A 91 -8.30 2.55 -0.81
CA SER A 91 -7.09 3.32 -0.52
C SER A 91 -6.51 3.95 -1.78
N LEU A 92 -6.32 3.16 -2.85
CA LEU A 92 -5.81 3.64 -4.13
C LEU A 92 -6.74 4.69 -4.76
N ALA A 93 -8.05 4.48 -4.69
CA ALA A 93 -9.04 5.45 -5.16
C ALA A 93 -8.95 6.78 -4.40
N SER A 94 -8.68 6.73 -3.08
CA SER A 94 -8.48 7.94 -2.29
C SER A 94 -7.24 8.72 -2.72
N TYR A 95 -6.14 8.02 -3.02
CA TYR A 95 -4.93 8.67 -3.53
C TYR A 95 -5.11 9.21 -4.94
N LEU A 96 -5.84 8.50 -5.81
CA LEU A 96 -6.18 9.01 -7.15
C LEU A 96 -6.98 10.30 -7.05
N ARG A 97 -8.04 10.33 -6.22
CA ARG A 97 -8.82 11.56 -5.98
C ARG A 97 -7.95 12.69 -5.44
N TRP A 98 -7.06 12.40 -4.50
CA TRP A 98 -6.11 13.40 -4.01
C TRP A 98 -5.22 13.96 -5.13
N ALA A 99 -4.70 13.10 -5.99
CA ALA A 99 -3.83 13.49 -7.10
C ALA A 99 -4.58 14.33 -8.14
N THR A 100 -5.81 13.95 -8.50
CA THR A 100 -6.62 14.68 -9.47
C THR A 100 -7.09 16.03 -8.93
N HIS A 101 -7.45 16.12 -7.65
CA HIS A 101 -7.86 17.38 -7.02
C HIS A 101 -6.69 18.36 -6.82
N ARG A 102 -5.44 17.88 -6.67
CA ARG A 102 -4.28 18.76 -6.48
C ARG A 102 -3.69 19.38 -7.75
N SER A 103 -4.12 18.92 -8.94
CA SER A 103 -3.92 19.56 -10.25
C SER A 103 -2.47 19.76 -10.76
N LYS A 104 -2.31 19.59 -12.09
CA LYS A 104 -1.16 19.79 -13.02
C LYS A 104 0.22 19.22 -12.71
N HIS A 105 0.63 19.08 -11.45
CA HIS A 105 2.00 18.71 -11.09
C HIS A 105 2.17 17.26 -10.63
N VAL A 106 1.07 16.55 -10.38
CA VAL A 106 1.12 15.13 -10.03
C VAL A 106 1.05 14.30 -11.30
N SER A 107 2.19 13.71 -11.68
CA SER A 107 2.23 12.72 -12.76
C SER A 107 1.40 11.50 -12.37
N LEU A 108 0.39 11.19 -13.16
CA LEU A 108 -0.37 9.96 -13.02
C LEU A 108 0.47 8.75 -13.45
N PRO A 109 0.20 7.55 -12.92
CA PRO A 109 0.80 6.32 -13.42
C PRO A 109 0.50 6.15 -14.90
N LYS A 110 1.48 5.64 -15.66
CA LYS A 110 1.29 5.28 -17.06
C LYS A 110 0.21 4.20 -17.21
N PRO A 111 -0.42 4.05 -18.39
CA PRO A 111 -1.49 3.06 -18.57
C PRO A 111 -1.09 1.62 -18.24
N GLU A 112 0.16 1.25 -18.49
CA GLU A 112 0.71 -0.09 -18.19
C GLU A 112 1.05 -0.30 -16.71
N ASP A 113 0.91 0.72 -15.86
CA ASP A 113 1.23 0.60 -14.45
C ASP A 113 0.22 -0.32 -13.73
N PRO A 114 0.71 -1.28 -12.90
CA PRO A 114 -0.15 -2.13 -12.07
C PRO A 114 -1.16 -1.38 -11.20
N PHE A 115 -0.93 -0.08 -10.93
CA PHE A 115 -1.87 0.80 -10.26
C PHE A 115 -3.30 0.65 -10.78
N TRP A 116 -3.52 0.68 -12.09
CA TRP A 116 -4.87 0.65 -12.68
C TRP A 116 -5.57 -0.70 -12.46
N THR A 117 -4.84 -1.80 -12.66
CA THR A 117 -5.33 -3.15 -12.36
C THR A 117 -5.66 -3.32 -10.88
N LEU A 118 -4.80 -2.82 -9.97
CA LEU A 118 -5.02 -2.91 -8.52
C LEU A 118 -6.16 -2.03 -8.03
N LEU A 119 -6.40 -0.91 -8.71
CA LEU A 119 -7.54 -0.04 -8.48
C LEU A 119 -8.84 -0.67 -8.97
N GLY A 120 -8.77 -1.56 -9.97
CA GLY A 120 -9.93 -2.15 -10.63
C GLY A 120 -10.61 -1.20 -11.60
N GLN A 121 -9.85 -0.27 -12.20
CA GLN A 121 -10.33 0.68 -13.21
C GLN A 121 -9.50 0.53 -14.49
N ALA A 122 -10.11 0.82 -15.64
CA ALA A 122 -9.38 0.93 -16.88
C ALA A 122 -8.38 2.10 -16.79
N ALA A 123 -7.19 1.90 -17.35
CA ALA A 123 -6.24 2.99 -17.51
C ALA A 123 -6.82 4.08 -18.43
N PRO A 124 -6.47 5.36 -18.21
CA PRO A 124 -6.79 6.40 -19.17
C PRO A 124 -6.10 6.10 -20.50
N GLU A 125 -6.81 6.28 -21.61
CA GLU A 125 -6.22 6.17 -22.95
C GLU A 125 -5.14 7.25 -23.10
N GLU A 126 -3.95 6.87 -23.59
CA GLU A 126 -2.95 7.84 -24.00
C GLU A 126 -3.56 8.68 -25.13
N SER A 127 -3.81 9.96 -24.87
CA SER A 127 -4.10 10.91 -25.94
C SER A 127 -2.87 10.99 -26.84
N ALA A 128 -2.98 10.40 -28.02
CA ALA A 128 -1.99 10.46 -29.10
C ALA A 128 -1.70 11.90 -29.54
#